data_AF-A0A1T4QTM5-F1
#
_entry.id   AF-A0A1T4QTM5-F1
#
_cell.length_a   1.000
_cell.length_b   1.000
_cell.length_c   1.000
_cell.angle_alpha   90.00
_cell.angle_beta   90.00
_cell.angle_gamma   90.00
#
_symmetry.space_group_name_H-M   'P 1'
#
loop_
_entity.id
_entity.type
_entity.pdbx_description
1 polymer ?
#
loop_
_entity_poly.entity_id
_entity_poly.type
_entity_poly.pdbx_seq_one_letter_code
_entity_poly.pdbx_strand_id
1 'polypeptide(L)'
;MKKRIRIIFFIVLVIGVIGGGVFYFLSPSNKSTEAEAAEEISLIQSSQKTVTSEESDANRKEPKLVQPKMQTESATTTSSSVETPEASSAPTETQSSEPAEVAQPAQSEATPPEESTPTTSSAVQQSSAQSNAVQANTIYVSGQAISYQNGGMANGQAIIDSDPNHLASTWGGASPFSGTDGLNTHFIGHHWGAFDPFIDLSVGGKITITDGNATPFIYQVNKTAIVDTTARDVATGKNLYSEITSTGGGERVVFQTCTSETERKILFANIAG
;
A
#
# COMPACT_ATOMS: atom_id res chain seq x y z
N MET A 1 62.09 7.39 10.93
CA MET A 1 61.34 7.63 12.18
C MET A 1 59.95 8.17 11.83
N LYS A 2 58.86 7.59 12.34
CA LYS A 2 57.50 8.17 12.43
C LYS A 2 56.72 7.35 13.47
N LYS A 3 56.59 7.87 14.70
CA LYS A 3 55.96 7.15 15.82
C LYS A 3 54.45 7.06 15.60
N ARG A 4 53.89 5.86 15.65
CA ARG A 4 52.43 5.64 15.70
C ARG A 4 51.99 5.65 17.17
N ILE A 5 51.27 6.69 17.57
CA ILE A 5 50.67 6.78 18.91
C ILE A 5 49.37 5.97 18.90
N ARG A 6 49.24 5.02 19.83
CA ARG A 6 47.98 4.30 20.12
C ARG A 6 47.35 4.97 21.33
N ILE A 7 46.19 5.60 21.15
CA ILE A 7 45.39 6.14 22.26
C ILE A 7 44.44 5.04 22.71
N ILE A 8 44.53 4.65 23.97
CA ILE A 8 43.64 3.69 24.63
C ILE A 8 42.55 4.51 25.34
N PHE A 9 41.30 4.33 24.93
CA PHE A 9 40.17 4.92 25.64
C PHE A 9 39.85 4.12 26.90
N PHE A 10 40.13 4.69 28.07
CA PHE A 10 39.54 4.24 29.33
C PHE A 10 38.16 4.88 29.49
N ILE A 11 37.11 4.06 29.45
CA ILE A 11 35.77 4.49 29.87
C ILE A 11 35.69 4.38 31.38
N VAL A 12 35.63 5.52 32.07
CA VAL A 12 35.32 5.59 33.50
C VAL A 12 33.81 5.77 33.66
N LEU A 13 33.14 4.73 34.14
CA LEU A 13 31.74 4.77 34.54
C LEU A 13 31.62 5.51 35.88
N VAL A 14 31.02 6.71 35.90
CA VAL A 14 30.63 7.40 37.13
C VAL A 14 29.12 7.28 37.31
N ILE A 15 28.70 6.53 38.33
CA ILE A 15 27.31 6.46 38.78
C ILE A 15 27.07 7.64 39.72
N GLY A 16 26.16 8.54 39.35
CA GLY A 16 25.73 9.68 40.17
C GLY A 16 24.28 9.52 40.63
N VAL A 17 24.06 9.52 41.94
CA VAL A 17 22.75 9.29 42.58
C VAL A 17 22.04 10.61 42.90
N ILE A 18 20.73 10.65 42.59
CA ILE A 18 19.63 11.44 43.18
C ILE A 18 20.00 12.67 44.03
N GLY A 19 19.53 13.84 43.60
CA GLY A 19 19.43 15.04 44.45
C GLY A 19 18.48 16.08 43.84
N GLY A 20 17.32 16.30 44.44
CA GLY A 20 16.35 17.30 43.98
C GLY A 20 16.73 18.72 44.36
N GLY A 21 16.40 19.69 43.50
CA GLY A 21 16.61 21.12 43.77
C GLY A 21 15.86 21.99 42.77
N VAL A 22 14.77 22.61 43.20
CA VAL A 22 14.03 23.59 42.39
C VAL A 22 14.81 24.90 42.34
N PHE A 23 15.23 25.32 41.16
CA PHE A 23 15.79 26.65 40.93
C PHE A 23 14.96 27.42 39.90
N TYR A 24 14.31 28.49 40.37
CA TYR A 24 13.83 29.56 39.50
C TYR A 24 15.02 30.44 39.10
N PHE A 25 15.18 30.72 37.82
CA PHE A 25 15.99 31.84 37.34
C PHE A 25 15.25 32.60 36.24
N LEU A 26 15.18 33.92 36.38
CA LEU A 26 14.60 34.83 35.39
C LEU A 26 15.64 35.19 34.29
N SER A 27 15.11 35.54 33.12
CA SER A 27 15.83 35.90 31.89
C SER A 27 16.69 37.18 32.03
N PRO A 28 17.62 37.49 31.10
CA PRO A 28 17.19 38.20 29.88
C PRO A 28 17.96 37.93 28.56
N SER A 29 17.17 37.75 27.49
CA SER A 29 17.22 38.46 26.18
C SER A 29 18.42 38.39 25.18
N ASN A 30 18.03 38.26 23.90
CA ASN A 30 18.70 38.64 22.63
C ASN A 30 19.89 37.82 22.08
N LYS A 31 19.58 36.88 21.15
CA LYS A 31 19.80 37.10 19.70
C LYS A 31 19.04 36.11 18.80
N SER A 32 18.63 36.60 17.62
CA SER A 32 18.04 35.91 16.45
C SER A 32 18.73 34.58 16.08
N THR A 33 18.07 33.58 15.46
CA THR A 33 17.45 33.60 14.11
C THR A 33 16.70 32.26 13.84
N GLU A 34 15.65 32.27 12.99
CA GLU A 34 15.01 31.13 12.27
C GLU A 34 14.73 29.79 13.01
N ALA A 35 13.47 29.57 13.41
CA ALA A 35 12.80 28.24 13.42
C ALA A 35 11.29 28.38 13.76
N GLU A 36 10.42 28.58 12.76
CA GLU A 36 8.96 28.52 12.95
C GLU A 36 8.29 27.87 11.72
N ALA A 37 8.23 26.53 11.72
CA ALA A 37 7.45 25.71 10.76
C ALA A 37 7.41 24.22 11.17
N ALA A 38 7.11 23.90 12.45
CA ALA A 38 7.13 22.51 12.92
C ALA A 38 6.24 22.21 14.16
N GLU A 39 5.01 22.74 14.24
CA GLU A 39 3.95 22.15 15.07
C GLU A 39 2.56 22.39 14.46
N GLU A 40 2.03 21.38 13.76
CA GLU A 40 0.63 20.96 13.80
C GLU A 40 0.57 19.47 13.41
N ILE A 41 -0.58 18.81 13.62
CA ILE A 41 -0.80 17.35 13.47
C ILE A 41 -0.23 16.50 14.62
N SER A 42 -0.75 16.72 15.83
CA SER A 42 -0.82 15.68 16.89
C SER A 42 -2.23 15.47 17.47
N LEU A 43 -3.25 16.10 16.87
CA LEU A 43 -4.66 15.88 17.19
C LEU A 43 -5.38 15.15 16.05
N ILE A 44 -5.67 13.85 16.26
CA ILE A 44 -6.96 13.15 16.09
C ILE A 44 -6.68 11.66 16.37
N GLN A 45 -6.47 11.31 17.64
CA GLN A 45 -6.42 9.91 18.06
C GLN A 45 -6.96 9.70 19.50
N SER A 46 -8.07 10.35 19.82
CA SER A 46 -8.81 10.06 21.06
C SER A 46 -10.32 10.27 20.90
N SER A 47 -10.96 9.29 20.26
CA SER A 47 -12.40 9.03 20.41
C SER A 47 -12.75 7.65 19.85
N GLN A 48 -12.53 6.60 20.64
CA GLN A 48 -13.64 5.86 21.26
C GLN A 48 -13.17 4.66 22.09
N LYS A 49 -13.96 4.38 23.14
CA LYS A 49 -14.20 3.07 23.76
C LYS A 49 -13.10 2.48 24.67
N THR A 50 -13.29 2.75 25.97
CA THR A 50 -13.35 1.67 26.98
C THR A 50 -14.52 1.94 27.93
N VAL A 51 -15.38 0.94 28.08
CA VAL A 51 -16.42 0.86 29.12
C VAL A 51 -15.88 -0.12 30.15
N THR A 52 -15.86 0.27 31.42
CA THR A 52 -15.56 -0.62 32.55
C THR A 52 -16.60 -0.41 33.64
N SER A 53 -17.15 -1.50 34.15
CA SER A 53 -18.22 -1.57 35.15
C SER A 53 -17.70 -2.04 36.51
N GLU A 54 -18.25 -1.46 37.60
CA GLU A 54 -18.29 -1.98 38.99
C GLU A 54 -16.91 -2.12 39.70
N GLU A 55 -16.71 -1.81 40.99
CA GLU A 55 -17.54 -1.31 42.11
C GLU A 55 -16.64 -0.37 42.99
N SER A 56 -16.96 0.22 44.16
CA SER A 56 -18.07 0.06 45.13
C SER A 56 -18.38 1.35 45.90
N ASP A 57 -19.35 1.25 46.83
CA ASP A 57 -19.54 2.03 48.07
C ASP A 57 -20.13 3.47 48.07
N ALA A 58 -20.84 3.76 49.17
CA ALA A 58 -21.85 4.80 49.28
C ALA A 58 -21.42 6.05 50.08
N ASN A 59 -22.07 7.21 49.84
CA ASN A 59 -22.81 7.99 50.87
C ASN A 59 -23.45 9.31 50.33
N ARG A 60 -24.78 9.31 50.11
CA ARG A 60 -25.74 10.39 50.48
C ARG A 60 -25.40 11.88 50.18
N LYS A 61 -26.07 12.47 49.18
CA LYS A 61 -27.09 13.57 49.32
C LYS A 61 -27.54 14.12 47.95
N GLU A 62 -28.85 14.21 47.71
CA GLU A 62 -29.41 15.08 46.65
C GLU A 62 -29.26 16.57 47.02
N PRO A 63 -29.24 17.51 46.04
CA PRO A 63 -30.51 18.07 45.54
C PRO A 63 -30.58 18.36 44.02
N LYS A 64 -31.68 17.91 43.40
CA LYS A 64 -32.68 18.71 42.64
C LYS A 64 -32.25 19.60 41.43
N LEU A 65 -32.75 19.21 40.25
CA LEU A 65 -33.13 20.01 39.04
C LEU A 65 -32.15 21.07 38.47
N VAL A 66 -31.75 20.89 37.19
CA VAL A 66 -32.15 21.76 36.04
C VAL A 66 -32.16 20.91 34.74
N GLN A 67 -33.19 21.03 33.90
CA GLN A 67 -33.22 20.49 32.52
C GLN A 67 -32.74 21.55 31.50
N PRO A 68 -31.96 21.20 30.47
CA PRO A 68 -31.91 21.97 29.24
C PRO A 68 -33.13 21.66 28.37
N LYS A 69 -33.91 22.70 28.10
CA LYS A 69 -35.15 22.70 27.31
C LYS A 69 -34.87 22.38 25.84
N MET A 70 -35.44 21.30 25.30
CA MET A 70 -35.62 21.18 23.85
C MET A 70 -36.57 22.29 23.41
N GLN A 71 -36.17 23.10 22.42
CA GLN A 71 -37.04 24.09 21.82
C GLN A 71 -37.26 23.75 20.34
N THR A 72 -38.49 23.38 20.05
CA THR A 72 -39.03 23.12 18.72
C THR A 72 -38.99 24.39 17.87
N GLU A 73 -38.61 24.27 16.60
CA GLU A 73 -39.12 25.15 15.56
C GLU A 73 -39.47 24.31 14.32
N SER A 74 -40.71 24.42 13.87
CA SER A 74 -41.22 23.72 12.69
C SER A 74 -41.34 24.71 11.54
N ALA A 75 -40.88 24.32 10.36
CA ALA A 75 -41.25 24.96 9.10
C ALA A 75 -41.67 23.87 8.11
N THR A 76 -42.98 23.66 7.98
CA THR A 76 -43.58 22.77 6.98
C THR A 76 -43.82 23.57 5.69
N THR A 77 -43.41 23.03 4.55
CA THR A 77 -44.09 23.28 3.26
C THR A 77 -44.21 21.98 2.47
N THR A 78 -45.33 21.81 1.77
CA THR A 78 -45.76 20.56 1.12
C THR A 78 -46.36 20.84 -0.25
N SER A 79 -45.88 20.14 -1.28
CA SER A 79 -46.60 19.68 -2.50
C SER A 79 -45.55 19.25 -3.54
N SER A 80 -45.50 17.97 -3.94
CA SER A 80 -46.34 17.33 -4.96
C SER A 80 -46.12 17.86 -6.38
N SER A 81 -45.55 17.01 -7.24
CA SER A 81 -46.38 16.31 -8.24
C SER A 81 -45.72 15.01 -8.71
N VAL A 82 -46.54 14.01 -9.01
CA VAL A 82 -46.19 12.77 -9.71
C VAL A 82 -46.54 12.98 -11.18
N GLU A 83 -45.75 12.45 -12.12
CA GLU A 83 -46.31 12.01 -13.40
C GLU A 83 -45.45 10.92 -14.09
N THR A 84 -46.15 9.88 -14.55
CA THR A 84 -45.67 8.79 -15.42
C THR A 84 -46.84 8.42 -16.34
N PRO A 85 -46.60 8.33 -17.65
CA PRO A 85 -47.08 7.19 -18.45
C PRO A 85 -45.89 6.52 -19.19
N GLU A 86 -45.83 5.21 -19.43
CA GLU A 86 -46.56 4.43 -20.47
C GLU A 86 -46.37 4.96 -21.92
N ALA A 87 -46.25 4.16 -22.99
CA ALA A 87 -46.03 2.72 -23.18
C ALA A 87 -45.76 2.43 -24.69
N SER A 88 -45.51 1.16 -25.07
CA SER A 88 -45.53 0.61 -26.45
C SER A 88 -44.36 1.03 -27.39
N SER A 89 -43.77 0.18 -28.24
CA SER A 89 -44.34 -0.98 -28.96
C SER A 89 -43.31 -2.08 -29.29
N ALA A 90 -43.78 -3.32 -29.39
CA ALA A 90 -43.18 -4.42 -30.18
C ALA A 90 -43.87 -4.45 -31.59
N PRO A 91 -43.62 -5.40 -32.54
CA PRO A 91 -42.74 -6.58 -32.52
C PRO A 91 -41.92 -6.79 -33.84
N THR A 92 -41.28 -7.97 -33.98
CA THR A 92 -41.31 -8.87 -35.16
C THR A 92 -39.99 -9.57 -35.51
N GLU A 93 -40.15 -10.87 -35.76
CA GLU A 93 -39.31 -11.97 -36.22
C GLU A 93 -38.18 -11.68 -37.24
N THR A 94 -37.15 -12.54 -37.23
CA THR A 94 -36.89 -13.49 -38.34
C THR A 94 -36.12 -14.72 -37.84
N GLN A 95 -36.44 -15.90 -38.40
CA GLN A 95 -35.91 -17.21 -38.02
C GLN A 95 -34.64 -17.61 -38.81
N SER A 96 -33.92 -18.61 -38.27
CA SER A 96 -33.31 -19.74 -38.99
C SER A 96 -32.26 -19.51 -40.10
N SER A 97 -31.03 -19.98 -39.85
CA SER A 97 -30.42 -21.04 -40.69
C SER A 97 -29.19 -21.71 -40.06
N GLU A 98 -29.30 -23.03 -39.85
CA GLU A 98 -28.27 -24.06 -39.60
C GLU A 98 -28.80 -25.34 -40.33
N PRO A 99 -28.04 -26.41 -40.70
CA PRO A 99 -26.59 -26.70 -40.72
C PRO A 99 -26.02 -27.16 -42.09
N ALA A 100 -24.69 -27.39 -42.16
CA ALA A 100 -23.98 -28.51 -42.82
C ALA A 100 -22.46 -28.24 -42.72
N GLU A 101 -21.59 -29.04 -42.07
CA GLU A 101 -21.24 -30.48 -42.17
C GLU A 101 -20.21 -30.83 -43.28
N VAL A 102 -19.38 -31.86 -43.01
CA VAL A 102 -18.31 -32.54 -43.77
C VAL A 102 -16.89 -32.10 -43.34
N ALA A 103 -16.09 -32.78 -42.51
CA ALA A 103 -15.77 -34.21 -42.25
C ALA A 103 -14.42 -34.71 -42.86
N GLN A 104 -13.35 -34.58 -42.06
CA GLN A 104 -12.38 -35.64 -41.73
C GLN A 104 -11.39 -36.18 -42.84
N PRO A 105 -10.52 -37.22 -42.63
CA PRO A 105 -9.06 -37.02 -42.52
C PRO A 105 -8.14 -37.89 -43.43
N ALA A 106 -6.82 -37.63 -43.39
CA ALA A 106 -5.68 -38.57 -43.56
C ALA A 106 -4.38 -37.84 -43.12
N GLN A 107 -3.39 -38.34 -42.36
CA GLN A 107 -2.81 -39.66 -42.04
C GLN A 107 -1.80 -40.23 -43.06
N SER A 108 -0.51 -40.06 -42.75
CA SER A 108 0.66 -40.98 -42.98
C SER A 108 1.88 -40.29 -42.32
N GLU A 109 2.61 -40.76 -41.32
CA GLU A 109 3.21 -42.07 -40.96
C GLU A 109 4.63 -42.29 -41.55
N ALA A 110 5.59 -42.61 -40.64
CA ALA A 110 6.93 -43.24 -40.85
C ALA A 110 8.04 -42.45 -41.62
N THR A 111 9.37 -42.56 -41.35
CA THR A 111 10.24 -43.05 -40.23
C THR A 111 11.70 -42.51 -40.47
N PRO A 112 12.61 -42.36 -39.47
CA PRO A 112 14.06 -42.03 -39.64
C PRO A 112 14.90 -43.26 -40.13
N PRO A 113 16.27 -43.29 -40.24
CA PRO A 113 17.30 -42.52 -39.50
C PRO A 113 18.61 -42.14 -40.28
N GLU A 114 19.67 -41.75 -39.54
CA GLU A 114 21.12 -41.71 -39.91
C GLU A 114 21.59 -40.66 -40.96
N GLU A 115 22.82 -40.11 -40.94
CA GLU A 115 23.90 -40.03 -39.92
C GLU A 115 24.90 -38.87 -40.27
N SER A 116 25.59 -38.32 -39.26
CA SER A 116 26.87 -37.57 -39.27
C SER A 116 27.16 -36.45 -40.31
N THR A 117 27.40 -35.24 -39.80
CA THR A 117 28.74 -34.58 -39.84
C THR A 117 28.78 -33.32 -38.97
N PRO A 118 29.94 -32.95 -38.37
CA PRO A 118 30.04 -31.79 -37.48
C PRO A 118 30.28 -30.50 -38.28
N THR A 119 29.48 -29.45 -38.03
CA THR A 119 29.75 -28.11 -38.58
C THR A 119 29.78 -27.06 -37.47
N THR A 120 31.01 -26.61 -37.19
CA THR A 120 31.39 -25.25 -36.82
C THR A 120 30.49 -24.49 -35.85
N SER A 121 30.96 -24.43 -34.60
CA SER A 121 30.59 -23.45 -33.58
C SER A 121 30.41 -22.03 -34.16
N SER A 122 29.15 -21.65 -34.36
CA SER A 122 28.78 -20.24 -34.42
C SER A 122 28.63 -19.76 -32.99
N ALA A 123 29.69 -19.14 -32.47
CA ALA A 123 29.65 -18.47 -31.19
C ALA A 123 28.70 -17.27 -31.29
N VAL A 124 27.41 -17.51 -31.03
CA VAL A 124 26.49 -16.45 -30.61
C VAL A 124 27.14 -15.77 -29.41
N GLN A 125 27.44 -14.48 -29.58
CA GLN A 125 27.91 -13.65 -28.48
C GLN A 125 26.80 -13.57 -27.44
N GLN A 126 26.88 -14.47 -26.47
CA GLN A 126 26.02 -14.47 -25.30
C GLN A 126 26.33 -13.18 -24.54
N SER A 127 25.55 -12.14 -24.83
CA SER A 127 25.52 -10.90 -24.06
C SER A 127 25.47 -11.28 -22.59
N SER A 128 26.43 -10.77 -21.82
CA SER A 128 26.57 -11.07 -20.40
C SER A 128 25.49 -10.34 -19.61
N ALA A 129 24.23 -10.75 -19.82
CA ALA A 129 23.14 -10.47 -18.91
C ALA A 129 23.52 -11.08 -17.56
N GLN A 130 23.90 -10.20 -16.64
CA GLN A 130 24.25 -10.57 -15.28
C GLN A 130 23.08 -11.33 -14.67
N SER A 131 23.26 -12.63 -14.45
CA SER A 131 22.28 -13.51 -13.80
C SER A 131 22.19 -13.13 -12.32
N ASN A 132 21.55 -12.00 -12.04
CA ASN A 132 21.15 -11.61 -10.70
C ASN A 132 20.22 -12.72 -10.19
N ALA A 133 20.70 -13.50 -9.23
CA ALA A 133 19.88 -14.49 -8.57
C ALA A 133 18.64 -13.80 -7.99
N VAL A 134 17.47 -14.41 -8.18
CA VAL A 134 16.20 -13.90 -7.67
C VAL A 134 16.31 -13.78 -6.14
N GLN A 135 16.15 -12.57 -5.61
CA GLN A 135 16.32 -12.25 -4.20
C GLN A 135 14.99 -12.43 -3.47
N ALA A 136 15.01 -12.81 -2.20
CA ALA A 136 13.81 -12.84 -1.36
C ALA A 136 13.33 -11.43 -1.01
N ASN A 137 12.03 -11.28 -0.73
CA ASN A 137 11.38 -10.01 -0.40
C ASN A 137 11.78 -8.85 -1.34
N THR A 138 11.64 -9.06 -2.64
CA THR A 138 12.05 -8.09 -3.67
C THR A 138 10.93 -7.87 -4.70
N ILE A 139 10.66 -6.61 -5.01
CA ILE A 139 9.75 -6.18 -6.07
C ILE A 139 10.58 -5.84 -7.31
N TYR A 140 10.28 -6.48 -8.43
CA TYR A 140 10.89 -6.22 -9.74
C TYR A 140 9.87 -5.54 -10.65
N VAL A 141 10.20 -4.33 -11.09
CA VAL A 141 9.31 -3.48 -11.89
C VAL A 141 10.15 -2.56 -12.79
N SER A 142 9.75 -2.39 -14.05
CA SER A 142 10.43 -1.50 -15.02
C SER A 142 11.96 -1.70 -15.13
N GLY A 143 12.45 -2.92 -14.90
CA GLY A 143 13.89 -3.26 -14.90
C GLY A 143 14.65 -2.95 -13.61
N GLN A 144 14.00 -2.37 -12.60
CA GLN A 144 14.55 -2.16 -11.27
C GLN A 144 14.22 -3.31 -10.32
N ALA A 145 15.01 -3.44 -9.24
CA ALA A 145 14.80 -4.35 -8.13
C ALA A 145 14.76 -3.54 -6.83
N ILE A 146 13.66 -3.63 -6.10
CA ILE A 146 13.36 -2.86 -4.89
C ILE A 146 13.21 -3.85 -3.74
N SER A 147 14.05 -3.73 -2.72
CA SER A 147 13.90 -4.57 -1.52
C SER A 147 12.67 -4.12 -0.74
N TYR A 148 11.98 -5.04 -0.06
CA TYR A 148 10.92 -4.66 0.87
C TYR A 148 11.06 -5.38 2.23
N GLN A 149 10.44 -4.81 3.25
CA GLN A 149 10.25 -5.47 4.55
C GLN A 149 8.76 -5.60 4.89
N ASN A 150 8.43 -6.57 5.72
CA ASN A 150 7.06 -6.84 6.15
C ASN A 150 6.72 -5.99 7.39
N GLY A 151 6.39 -4.71 7.19
CA GLY A 151 6.13 -3.75 8.26
C GLY A 151 4.75 -3.81 8.89
N GLY A 152 3.73 -4.09 8.09
CA GLY A 152 2.31 -3.91 8.45
C GLY A 152 1.98 -2.47 8.86
N MET A 153 0.74 -2.25 9.33
CA MET A 153 0.23 -0.89 9.59
C MET A 153 1.03 -0.15 10.67
N ALA A 154 1.66 -0.89 11.59
CA ALA A 154 2.42 -0.34 12.70
C ALA A 154 3.80 0.20 12.30
N ASN A 155 4.50 -0.43 11.35
CA ASN A 155 5.91 -0.11 11.05
C ASN A 155 6.18 0.30 9.61
N GLY A 156 5.21 0.13 8.68
CA GLY A 156 5.44 0.34 7.25
C GLY A 156 6.06 1.70 6.92
N GLN A 157 5.55 2.78 7.53
CA GLN A 157 6.03 4.15 7.33
C GLN A 157 7.49 4.31 7.81
N ALA A 158 7.78 3.95 9.06
CA ALA A 158 9.12 4.05 9.64
C ALA A 158 10.18 3.21 8.88
N ILE A 159 9.77 2.11 8.24
CA ILE A 159 10.62 1.32 7.37
C ILE A 159 10.98 2.09 6.10
N ILE A 160 10.00 2.61 5.35
CA ILE A 160 10.30 3.36 4.10
C ILE A 160 11.03 4.67 4.37
N ASP A 161 10.83 5.29 5.53
CA ASP A 161 11.57 6.49 5.96
C ASP A 161 13.04 6.18 6.30
N SER A 162 13.38 4.93 6.62
CA SER A 162 14.75 4.54 6.99
C SER A 162 15.71 4.39 5.80
N ASP A 163 15.18 4.05 4.62
CA ASP A 163 15.91 4.09 3.34
C ASP A 163 14.94 4.41 2.17
N PRO A 164 14.58 5.70 1.99
CA PRO A 164 13.57 6.12 1.02
C PRO A 164 13.87 5.73 -0.43
N ASN A 165 15.14 5.49 -0.76
CA ASN A 165 15.60 5.30 -2.13
C ASN A 165 15.60 3.84 -2.59
N HIS A 166 15.62 2.87 -1.66
CA HIS A 166 15.79 1.46 -2.00
C HIS A 166 14.79 0.52 -1.31
N LEU A 167 14.07 1.01 -0.28
CA LEU A 167 13.26 0.17 0.59
C LEU A 167 11.77 0.50 0.50
N ALA A 168 11.00 -0.52 0.16
CA ALA A 168 9.54 -0.53 0.27
C ALA A 168 9.09 -1.26 1.55
N SER A 169 7.81 -1.18 1.89
CA SER A 169 7.27 -1.92 3.03
C SER A 169 5.82 -2.35 2.82
N THR A 170 5.42 -3.48 3.42
CA THR A 170 4.00 -3.76 3.60
C THR A 170 3.41 -2.79 4.63
N TRP A 171 2.18 -2.34 4.41
CA TRP A 171 1.46 -1.47 5.35
C TRP A 171 0.03 -1.96 5.58
N GLY A 172 -0.77 -2.14 4.53
CA GLY A 172 -2.11 -2.74 4.65
C GLY A 172 -2.14 -4.21 4.22
N GLY A 173 -3.29 -4.85 4.41
CA GLY A 173 -3.54 -6.22 3.95
C GLY A 173 -2.78 -7.27 4.76
N ALA A 174 -2.41 -8.36 4.09
CA ALA A 174 -1.61 -9.44 4.65
C ALA A 174 -0.17 -8.98 4.87
N SER A 175 0.40 -9.35 6.01
CA SER A 175 1.81 -9.14 6.33
C SER A 175 2.25 -10.29 7.24
N PRO A 176 3.22 -11.13 6.84
CA PRO A 176 4.06 -10.99 5.64
C PRO A 176 3.31 -11.20 4.31
N PHE A 177 3.90 -10.72 3.22
CA PHE A 177 3.45 -11.04 1.87
C PHE A 177 3.53 -12.56 1.60
N SER A 178 2.47 -13.09 0.98
CA SER A 178 2.40 -14.38 0.31
C SER A 178 1.69 -14.16 -1.02
N GLY A 179 2.12 -14.84 -2.08
CA GLY A 179 1.45 -14.81 -3.38
C GLY A 179 0.47 -15.99 -3.60
N THR A 180 0.03 -16.62 -2.51
CA THR A 180 -0.77 -17.86 -2.55
C THR A 180 -1.81 -17.99 -1.43
N ASP A 181 -1.91 -17.03 -0.51
CA ASP A 181 -2.82 -17.13 0.64
C ASP A 181 -4.25 -16.67 0.32
N GLY A 182 -4.48 -16.14 -0.90
CA GLY A 182 -5.79 -15.67 -1.34
C GLY A 182 -6.15 -14.29 -0.77
N LEU A 183 -5.19 -13.56 -0.21
CA LEU A 183 -5.39 -12.27 0.42
C LEU A 183 -4.81 -11.12 -0.42
N ASN A 184 -5.17 -9.90 -0.04
CA ASN A 184 -4.54 -8.69 -0.55
C ASN A 184 -3.33 -8.30 0.31
N THR A 185 -2.21 -7.94 -0.30
CA THR A 185 -1.08 -7.24 0.37
C THR A 185 -0.92 -5.83 -0.19
N HIS A 186 -0.84 -4.82 0.69
CA HIS A 186 -0.62 -3.43 0.30
C HIS A 186 0.80 -2.98 0.65
N PHE A 187 1.55 -2.61 -0.40
CA PHE A 187 2.91 -2.08 -0.33
C PHE A 187 2.93 -0.55 -0.46
N ILE A 188 3.83 0.09 0.28
CA ILE A 188 4.12 1.52 0.23
C ILE A 188 5.61 1.77 -0.05
N GLY A 189 5.90 2.94 -0.63
CA GLY A 189 7.26 3.41 -0.89
C GLY A 189 7.27 4.86 -1.38
N HIS A 190 8.41 5.55 -1.21
CA HIS A 190 8.56 6.96 -1.57
C HIS A 190 8.77 7.19 -3.08
N HIS A 191 8.15 8.25 -3.60
CA HIS A 191 8.40 8.80 -4.94
C HIS A 191 9.66 9.68 -4.90
N TRP A 192 10.38 9.80 -6.02
CA TRP A 192 11.80 10.20 -6.07
C TRP A 192 12.70 9.29 -5.22
N GLY A 193 12.28 8.04 -5.06
CA GLY A 193 12.94 7.00 -4.28
C GLY A 193 12.51 5.61 -4.76
N ALA A 194 12.36 4.67 -3.84
CA ALA A 194 12.11 3.26 -4.14
C ALA A 194 10.91 3.01 -5.07
N PHE A 195 9.86 3.85 -5.02
CA PHE A 195 8.63 3.69 -5.80
C PHE A 195 8.49 4.64 -6.99
N ASP A 196 9.56 5.35 -7.38
CA ASP A 196 9.61 6.17 -8.60
C ASP A 196 9.08 5.43 -9.87
N PRO A 197 9.42 4.15 -10.13
CA PRO A 197 8.89 3.41 -11.28
C PRO A 197 7.37 3.24 -11.34
N PHE A 198 6.67 3.38 -10.20
CA PHE A 198 5.22 3.22 -10.13
C PHE A 198 4.47 4.47 -10.60
N ILE A 199 5.12 5.62 -10.75
CA ILE A 199 4.51 6.89 -11.20
C ILE A 199 4.01 6.78 -12.64
N ASP A 200 4.78 6.17 -13.54
CA ASP A 200 4.40 5.97 -14.94
C ASP A 200 3.73 4.61 -15.21
N LEU A 201 3.89 3.64 -14.30
CA LEU A 201 3.32 2.31 -14.47
C LEU A 201 1.78 2.37 -14.59
N SER A 202 1.26 1.82 -15.68
CA SER A 202 -0.15 1.93 -16.07
C SER A 202 -0.83 0.55 -16.11
N VAL A 203 -2.15 0.54 -16.31
CA VAL A 203 -2.93 -0.70 -16.52
C VAL A 203 -2.29 -1.54 -17.64
N GLY A 204 -2.17 -2.85 -17.41
CA GLY A 204 -1.45 -3.80 -18.26
C GLY A 204 0.02 -4.00 -17.86
N GLY A 205 0.62 -3.08 -17.09
CA GLY A 205 1.98 -3.20 -16.58
C GLY A 205 2.18 -4.43 -15.69
N LYS A 206 3.32 -5.13 -15.84
CA LYS A 206 3.67 -6.32 -15.06
C LYS A 206 4.66 -5.99 -13.94
N ILE A 207 4.48 -6.65 -12.80
CA ILE A 207 5.32 -6.52 -11.60
C ILE A 207 5.59 -7.94 -11.11
N THR A 208 6.84 -8.28 -10.81
CA THR A 208 7.17 -9.57 -10.17
C THR A 208 7.53 -9.31 -8.72
N ILE A 209 6.91 -10.00 -7.77
CA ILE A 209 7.23 -9.90 -6.34
C ILE A 209 7.74 -11.24 -5.87
N THR A 210 8.79 -11.26 -5.06
CA THR A 210 9.29 -12.48 -4.43
C THR A 210 8.95 -12.52 -2.96
N ASP A 211 8.50 -13.67 -2.47
CA ASP A 211 8.24 -13.89 -1.05
C ASP A 211 9.55 -14.02 -0.23
N GLY A 212 9.41 -14.32 1.07
CA GLY A 212 10.53 -14.59 1.96
C GLY A 212 11.39 -15.80 1.60
N ASN A 213 10.92 -16.67 0.69
CA ASN A 213 11.63 -17.83 0.17
C ASN A 213 12.24 -17.59 -1.23
N ALA A 214 12.17 -16.35 -1.74
CA ALA A 214 12.50 -15.97 -3.11
C ALA A 214 11.61 -16.59 -4.21
N THR A 215 10.41 -17.05 -3.87
CA THR A 215 9.41 -17.56 -4.81
C THR A 215 8.80 -16.39 -5.61
N PRO A 216 8.93 -16.34 -6.94
CA PRO A 216 8.42 -15.22 -7.74
C PRO A 216 6.94 -15.37 -8.09
N PHE A 217 6.19 -14.28 -7.91
CA PHE A 217 4.78 -14.14 -8.28
C PHE A 217 4.62 -12.95 -9.22
N ILE A 218 3.98 -13.15 -10.38
CA ILE A 218 3.80 -12.10 -11.38
C ILE A 218 2.39 -11.54 -11.26
N TYR A 219 2.29 -10.23 -11.05
CA TYR A 219 1.05 -9.48 -11.02
C TYR A 219 0.94 -8.57 -12.25
N GLN A 220 -0.29 -8.27 -12.67
CA GLN A 220 -0.58 -7.29 -13.71
C GLN A 220 -1.51 -6.20 -13.16
N VAL A 221 -1.12 -4.94 -13.34
CA VAL A 221 -1.94 -3.78 -12.95
C VAL A 221 -3.25 -3.81 -13.73
N ASN A 222 -4.38 -3.91 -13.03
CA ASN A 222 -5.71 -3.97 -13.63
C ASN A 222 -6.54 -2.70 -13.37
N LYS A 223 -6.12 -1.85 -12.41
CA LYS A 223 -6.78 -0.58 -12.08
C LYS A 223 -5.78 0.39 -11.46
N THR A 224 -5.94 1.67 -11.74
CA THR A 224 -5.22 2.76 -11.07
C THR A 224 -6.22 3.77 -10.49
N ALA A 225 -5.83 4.49 -9.44
CA ALA A 225 -6.56 5.62 -8.89
C ALA A 225 -5.58 6.68 -8.36
N ILE A 226 -6.02 7.93 -8.25
CA ILE A 226 -5.36 8.95 -7.44
C ILE A 226 -6.26 9.22 -6.24
N VAL A 227 -5.72 9.19 -5.03
CA VAL A 227 -6.46 9.41 -3.78
C VAL A 227 -5.85 10.54 -2.96
N ASP A 228 -6.67 11.19 -2.13
CA ASP A 228 -6.21 12.09 -1.09
C ASP A 228 -5.57 11.34 0.10
N THR A 229 -5.05 12.09 1.08
CA THR A 229 -4.47 11.53 2.32
C THR A 229 -5.45 10.73 3.19
N THR A 230 -6.76 10.80 2.92
CA THR A 230 -7.82 10.02 3.58
C THR A 230 -8.26 8.79 2.76
N ALA A 231 -7.52 8.48 1.69
CA ALA A 231 -7.81 7.41 0.72
C ALA A 231 -9.14 7.59 -0.03
N ARG A 232 -9.60 8.84 -0.24
CA ARG A 232 -10.72 9.14 -1.16
C ARG A 232 -10.18 9.41 -2.55
N ASP A 233 -10.76 8.73 -3.53
CA ASP A 233 -10.49 8.95 -4.95
C ASP A 233 -10.79 10.41 -5.34
N VAL A 234 -9.81 11.11 -5.91
CA VAL A 234 -9.91 12.57 -6.16
C VAL A 234 -10.90 12.93 -7.25
N ALA A 235 -11.21 12.01 -8.16
CA ALA A 235 -12.13 12.23 -9.28
C ALA A 235 -13.59 11.94 -8.90
N THR A 236 -13.82 11.02 -7.96
CA THR A 236 -15.16 10.49 -7.63
C THR A 236 -15.58 10.69 -6.17
N GLY A 237 -14.67 11.06 -5.28
CA GLY A 237 -14.89 11.15 -3.84
C GLY A 237 -15.09 9.80 -3.12
N LYS A 238 -15.05 8.68 -3.86
CA LYS A 238 -15.25 7.33 -3.32
C LYS A 238 -14.13 7.01 -2.32
N ASN A 239 -14.50 6.60 -1.11
CA ASN A 239 -13.54 6.07 -0.16
C ASN A 239 -13.02 4.70 -0.64
N LEU A 240 -11.71 4.61 -0.90
CA LEU A 240 -11.00 3.40 -1.32
C LEU A 240 -10.23 2.72 -0.19
N TYR A 241 -10.22 3.28 1.02
CA TYR A 241 -9.42 2.81 2.16
C TYR A 241 -9.50 1.29 2.38
N SER A 242 -10.71 0.73 2.41
CA SER A 242 -10.93 -0.72 2.59
C SER A 242 -10.46 -1.55 1.37
N GLU A 243 -10.63 -1.02 0.15
CA GLU A 243 -10.20 -1.68 -1.09
C GLU A 243 -8.67 -1.81 -1.15
N ILE A 244 -7.98 -0.78 -0.64
CA ILE A 244 -6.53 -0.67 -0.51
C ILE A 244 -5.99 -1.53 0.64
N THR A 245 -6.56 -1.40 1.85
CA THR A 245 -5.93 -1.88 3.10
C THR A 245 -6.48 -3.17 3.68
N SER A 246 -7.63 -3.68 3.24
CA SER A 246 -8.18 -4.93 3.77
C SER A 246 -7.46 -6.16 3.21
N THR A 247 -7.49 -7.29 3.93
CA THR A 247 -7.03 -8.60 3.45
C THR A 247 -8.01 -9.27 2.48
N GLY A 248 -9.28 -8.85 2.47
CA GLY A 248 -10.35 -9.52 1.71
C GLY A 248 -10.37 -9.18 0.23
N GLY A 249 -11.08 -9.99 -0.56
CA GLY A 249 -11.30 -9.79 -2.00
C GLY A 249 -10.36 -10.57 -2.92
N GLY A 250 -9.69 -11.61 -2.42
CA GLY A 250 -8.85 -12.51 -3.22
C GLY A 250 -7.39 -12.06 -3.35
N GLU A 251 -6.59 -12.97 -3.93
CA GLU A 251 -5.17 -12.83 -4.23
C GLU A 251 -4.90 -11.61 -5.12
N ARG A 252 -4.37 -10.54 -4.52
CA ARG A 252 -3.98 -9.32 -5.24
C ARG A 252 -2.94 -8.53 -4.45
N VAL A 253 -2.40 -7.51 -5.10
CA VAL A 253 -1.53 -6.53 -4.43
C VAL A 253 -1.97 -5.11 -4.77
N VAL A 254 -1.69 -4.21 -3.82
CA VAL A 254 -1.89 -2.77 -4.00
C VAL A 254 -0.57 -2.06 -3.76
N PHE A 255 -0.25 -1.08 -4.59
CA PHE A 255 0.91 -0.21 -4.43
C PHE A 255 0.45 1.23 -4.23
N GLN A 256 1.03 1.91 -3.25
CA GLN A 256 0.78 3.33 -2.97
C GLN A 256 2.09 4.11 -2.93
N THR A 257 2.13 5.24 -3.65
CA THR A 257 3.22 6.22 -3.57
C THR A 257 2.69 7.65 -3.69
N CYS A 258 3.48 8.65 -3.29
CA CYS A 258 3.10 10.06 -3.34
C CYS A 258 3.19 10.63 -4.75
N THR A 259 2.16 11.32 -5.24
CA THR A 259 2.25 12.17 -6.45
C THR A 259 2.46 13.65 -6.10
N SER A 260 2.01 14.04 -4.91
CA SER A 260 2.24 15.35 -4.29
C SER A 260 2.18 15.20 -2.76
N GLU A 261 2.30 16.29 -2.00
CA GLU A 261 2.10 16.26 -0.55
C GLU A 261 0.73 15.66 -0.16
N THR A 262 -0.32 16.02 -0.90
CA THR A 262 -1.72 15.68 -0.57
C THR A 262 -2.30 14.50 -1.34
N GLU A 263 -1.64 14.04 -2.41
CA GLU A 263 -2.17 12.99 -3.29
C GLU A 263 -1.26 11.76 -3.35
N ARG A 264 -1.89 10.59 -3.48
CA ARG A 264 -1.22 9.29 -3.63
C ARG A 264 -1.71 8.59 -4.90
N LYS A 265 -0.78 8.08 -5.71
CA LYS A 265 -1.11 7.14 -6.78
C LYS A 265 -1.28 5.75 -6.19
N ILE A 266 -2.40 5.12 -6.51
CA ILE A 266 -2.75 3.75 -6.15
C ILE A 266 -2.75 2.89 -7.42
N LEU A 267 -2.07 1.75 -7.37
CA LEU A 267 -2.14 0.72 -8.40
C LEU A 267 -2.66 -0.56 -7.76
N PHE A 268 -3.74 -1.11 -8.32
CA PHE A 268 -4.26 -2.44 -7.97
C PHE A 268 -3.79 -3.41 -9.06
N ALA A 269 -3.24 -4.54 -8.64
CA ALA A 269 -2.77 -5.58 -9.54
C ALA A 269 -3.20 -6.97 -9.06
N ASN A 270 -3.75 -7.77 -9.98
CA ASN A 270 -4.11 -9.17 -9.73
C ASN A 270 -3.02 -10.10 -10.27
N ILE A 271 -3.02 -11.36 -9.85
CA ILE A 271 -2.09 -12.36 -10.40
C ILE A 271 -2.24 -12.45 -11.92
N ALA A 272 -1.11 -12.45 -12.64
CA ALA A 272 -1.10 -12.58 -14.09
C ALA A 272 -1.26 -14.06 -14.47
N GLY A 273 -2.37 -14.37 -15.17
CA GLY A 273 -2.57 -15.66 -15.84
C GLY A 273 -1.71 -15.83 -17.09
#